data_AF-A0A8B6LYF2-F1
#
_entry.id   AF-A0A8B6LYF2-F1
#
_cell.length_a   1.000
_cell.length_b   1.000
_cell.length_c   1.000
_cell.angle_alpha   90.00
_cell.angle_beta   90.00
_cell.angle_gamma   90.00
#
_symmetry.space_group_name_H-M   'P 1'
#
loop_
_entity.id
_entity.type
_entity.pdbx_description
1 polymer ?
#
loop_
_entity_poly.entity_id
_entity_poly.type
_entity_poly.pdbx_seq_one_letter_code
_entity_poly.pdbx_strand_id
1 'polypeptide(L)'
;MAVLHGNDHRRSQSLHRHLAHLPILNGGSAFEFFRYARFGETVTVRQRYAEIYEKASRKGALIVVVIESDIRTGGGGGEPLLRAHRTVLRRDP
;
A
#
# COMPACT_ATOMS: atom_id res chain seq x y z
N MET A 1 -8.71 15.44 17.64
CA MET A 1 -7.32 15.22 17.19
C MET A 1 -6.74 14.10 18.01
N ALA A 2 -6.45 12.95 17.40
CA ALA A 2 -5.66 11.91 18.04
C ALA A 2 -4.73 11.35 16.96
N VAL A 3 -3.47 11.75 17.02
CA VAL A 3 -2.39 11.21 16.20
C VAL A 3 -1.86 9.99 16.94
N LEU A 4 -2.14 8.79 16.45
CA LEU A 4 -1.55 7.56 16.98
C LEU A 4 -0.22 7.31 16.25
N HIS A 5 0.86 7.84 16.83
CA HIS A 5 2.21 7.34 16.58
C HIS A 5 2.33 5.98 17.28
N GLY A 6 2.42 4.89 16.51
CA GLY A 6 2.57 3.55 17.07
C GLY A 6 2.96 2.54 16.00
N ASN A 7 4.16 1.99 16.13
CA ASN A 7 4.79 1.07 15.20
C ASN A 7 4.06 -0.30 15.23
N ASP A 8 2.99 -0.47 14.45
CA ASP A 8 1.99 -1.55 14.60
C ASP A 8 1.97 -2.54 13.42
N HIS A 9 3.15 -3.07 13.05
CA HIS A 9 3.27 -3.99 11.92
C HIS A 9 2.52 -5.32 12.11
N ARG A 10 2.27 -5.76 13.36
CA ARG A 10 1.57 -7.03 13.64
C ARG A 10 0.04 -6.90 13.61
N ARG A 11 -0.57 -5.82 14.12
CA ARG A 11 -2.04 -5.63 14.00
C ARG A 11 -2.46 -5.32 12.57
N SER A 12 -1.64 -4.58 11.83
CA SER A 12 -1.87 -4.25 10.42
C SER A 12 -2.05 -5.50 9.53
N GLN A 13 -1.23 -6.55 9.73
CA GLN A 13 -1.37 -7.81 8.99
C GLN A 13 -2.61 -8.62 9.40
N SER A 14 -3.01 -8.58 10.67
CA SER A 14 -4.22 -9.24 11.16
C SER A 14 -5.49 -8.60 10.58
N LEU A 15 -5.53 -7.26 10.51
CA LEU A 15 -6.65 -6.51 9.90
C LEU A 15 -6.82 -6.89 8.42
N HIS A 16 -5.73 -6.98 7.64
CA HIS A 16 -5.83 -7.35 6.22
C HIS A 16 -6.58 -8.67 6.00
N ARG A 17 -6.35 -9.69 6.84
CA ARG A 17 -7.03 -10.99 6.69
C ARG A 17 -8.55 -10.86 6.85
N HIS A 18 -8.99 -9.98 7.75
CA HIS A 18 -10.41 -9.70 7.95
C HIS A 18 -11.01 -8.84 6.83
N LEU A 19 -10.20 -8.09 6.07
CA LEU A 19 -10.68 -7.24 4.97
C LEU A 19 -10.62 -7.90 3.59
N ALA A 20 -10.09 -9.12 3.50
CA ALA A 20 -9.87 -9.82 2.24
C ALA A 20 -11.18 -10.10 1.46
N HIS A 21 -12.29 -10.25 2.17
CA HIS A 21 -13.60 -10.52 1.58
C HIS A 21 -14.34 -9.27 1.08
N LEU A 22 -13.85 -8.07 1.42
CA LEU A 22 -14.51 -6.82 1.06
C LEU A 22 -14.07 -6.33 -0.33
N PRO A 23 -14.98 -5.74 -1.13
CA PRO A 23 -14.65 -5.21 -2.45
C PRO A 23 -13.51 -4.20 -2.41
N ILE A 24 -12.62 -4.30 -3.41
CA ILE A 24 -11.48 -3.41 -3.56
C ILE A 24 -11.83 -2.25 -4.48
N LEU A 25 -11.77 -1.03 -3.96
CA LEU A 25 -11.86 0.18 -4.78
C LEU A 25 -10.48 0.84 -4.86
N ASN A 26 -10.09 1.27 -6.05
CA ASN A 26 -8.83 2.00 -6.24
C ASN A 26 -9.03 3.46 -5.82
N GLY A 27 -8.32 3.88 -4.76
CA GLY A 27 -8.37 5.24 -4.23
C GLY A 27 -7.37 6.20 -4.89
N GLY A 28 -6.69 5.75 -5.95
CA GLY A 28 -5.65 6.50 -6.65
C GLY A 28 -4.25 5.94 -6.42
N SER A 29 -3.30 6.40 -7.23
CA SER A 29 -1.89 6.03 -7.13
C SER A 29 -1.00 7.17 -7.58
N ALA A 30 0.10 7.37 -6.86
CA ALA A 30 1.17 8.29 -7.21
C ALA A 30 2.46 7.50 -7.42
N PHE A 31 3.27 7.96 -8.36
CA PHE A 31 4.45 7.25 -8.83
C PHE A 31 5.62 8.22 -8.95
N GLU A 32 6.74 7.88 -8.32
CA GLU A 32 8.03 8.50 -8.56
C GLU A 32 8.86 7.54 -9.42
N PHE A 33 9.12 7.95 -10.66
CA PHE A 33 9.75 7.11 -11.67
C PHE A 33 11.22 7.46 -11.84
N PHE A 34 12.10 6.45 -11.84
CA PHE A 34 13.54 6.64 -11.99
C PHE A 34 14.04 6.14 -13.34
N ARG A 35 13.68 4.91 -13.72
CA ARG A 35 13.94 4.34 -15.05
C ARG A 35 13.07 3.13 -15.36
N TYR A 36 12.98 2.78 -16.63
CA TYR A 36 12.33 1.55 -17.07
C TYR A 36 13.18 0.33 -16.71
N ALA A 37 12.50 -0.78 -16.38
CA ALA A 37 13.13 -2.10 -16.38
C ALA A 37 13.51 -2.47 -17.83
N ARG A 38 14.65 -3.14 -18.00
CA ARG A 38 15.08 -3.69 -19.29
C ARG A 38 14.64 -5.14 -19.42
N PHE A 39 14.50 -5.60 -20.66
CA PHE A 39 14.20 -7.00 -20.92
C PHE A 39 15.28 -7.91 -20.31
N GLY A 40 14.85 -8.97 -19.63
CA GLY A 40 15.74 -9.91 -18.93
C GLY A 40 16.16 -9.48 -17.52
N GLU A 41 15.87 -8.23 -17.09
CA GLU A 41 16.10 -7.85 -15.68
C GLU A 41 15.08 -8.54 -14.76
N THR A 42 15.58 -9.09 -13.65
CA THR A 42 14.72 -9.48 -12.54
C THR A 42 14.33 -8.24 -11.75
N VAL A 43 13.06 -8.14 -11.35
CA VAL A 43 12.53 -7.03 -10.56
C VAL A 43 12.07 -7.56 -9.20
N THR A 44 12.40 -6.85 -8.14
CA THR A 44 11.90 -7.11 -6.78
C THR A 44 10.98 -5.98 -6.36
N VAL A 45 9.84 -6.35 -5.76
CA VAL A 45 8.90 -5.41 -5.17
C VAL A 45 8.89 -5.61 -3.67
N ARG A 46 9.14 -4.53 -2.93
CA ARG A 46 8.97 -4.50 -1.47
C ARG A 46 7.82 -3.56 -1.15
N GLN A 47 6.82 -4.05 -0.44
CA GLN A 47 5.67 -3.25 -0.03
C GLN A 47 5.61 -3.11 1.49
N ARG A 48 5.07 -1.98 1.95
CA ARG A 48 4.68 -1.78 3.34
C ARG A 48 3.34 -1.06 3.39
N TYR A 49 2.56 -1.34 4.43
CA TYR A 49 1.45 -0.47 4.79
C TYR A 49 2.05 0.81 5.39
N ALA A 50 1.77 1.93 4.73
CA ALA A 50 2.14 3.24 5.23
C ALA A 50 1.13 3.70 6.28
N GLU A 51 -0.16 3.55 5.97
CA GLU A 51 -1.27 3.94 6.84
C GLU A 51 -2.46 3.00 6.66
N ILE A 52 -3.21 2.80 7.74
CA ILE A 52 -4.53 2.17 7.72
C ILE A 52 -5.42 2.98 8.65
N TYR A 53 -6.52 3.51 8.14
CA TYR A 53 -7.47 4.29 8.94
C TYR A 53 -8.89 4.20 8.40
N GLU A 54 -9.85 4.53 9.25
CA GLU A 54 -11.26 4.65 8.86
C GLU A 54 -11.61 6.09 8.51
N LYS A 55 -12.44 6.23 7.48
CA LYS A 55 -13.01 7.51 7.04
C LYS A 55 -14.52 7.38 6.95
N ALA A 56 -15.22 8.23 7.70
CA ALA A 56 -16.67 8.32 7.59
C ALA A 56 -17.08 8.76 6.17
N SER A 57 -18.13 8.13 5.64
CA SER A 57 -18.74 8.51 4.37
C SER A 57 -20.26 8.49 4.49
N ARG A 58 -20.94 9.11 3.52
CA ARG A 58 -22.42 9.08 3.44
C ARG A 58 -22.99 7.65 3.37
N LYS A 59 -22.20 6.66 2.97
CA LYS A 59 -22.62 5.27 2.75
C LYS A 59 -21.95 4.28 3.74
N GLY A 60 -21.61 4.73 4.94
CA GLY A 60 -20.90 3.91 5.94
C GLY A 60 -19.39 4.16 5.98
N ALA A 61 -18.70 3.47 6.88
CA ALA A 61 -17.26 3.61 7.07
C ALA A 61 -16.48 3.09 5.86
N LEU A 62 -15.44 3.82 5.48
CA LEU A 62 -14.45 3.39 4.50
C LEU A 62 -13.14 3.11 5.22
N ILE A 63 -12.60 1.93 5.02
CA ILE A 63 -11.24 1.61 5.45
C ILE A 63 -10.31 2.02 4.33
N VAL A 64 -9.43 2.96 4.63
CA VAL A 64 -8.40 3.49 3.75
C VAL A 64 -7.09 2.80 4.10
N VAL A 65 -6.48 2.18 3.09
CA VAL A 65 -5.19 1.51 3.20
C VAL A 65 -4.23 2.20 2.24
N VAL A 66 -3.18 2.83 2.77
CA VAL A 66 -2.10 3.42 1.99
C VAL A 66 -0.95 2.44 1.96
N ILE A 67 -0.54 2.04 0.76
CA ILE A 67 0.54 1.07 0.52
C ILE A 67 1.66 1.80 -0.20
N GLU A 68 2.86 1.73 0.38
CA GLU A 68 4.08 2.14 -0.29
C GLU A 68 4.77 0.94 -0.91
N SER A 69 5.31 1.11 -2.11
CA SER A 69 6.07 0.09 -2.82
C SER A 69 7.38 0.65 -3.33
N ASP A 70 8.49 -0.01 -2.99
CA ASP A 70 9.79 0.17 -3.64
C ASP A 70 9.98 -0.95 -4.66
N ILE A 71 10.16 -0.56 -5.92
CA ILE A 71 10.37 -1.48 -7.04
C ILE A 71 11.80 -1.26 -7.53
N ARG A 72 12.59 -2.34 -7.52
CA ARG A 72 14.03 -2.30 -7.78
C ARG A 72 14.44 -3.45 -8.70
N THR A 73 15.62 -3.36 -9.31
CA THR A 73 16.22 -4.56 -9.92
C THR A 73 16.57 -5.59 -8.85
N GLY A 74 16.68 -6.86 -9.26
CA GLY A 74 16.88 -8.00 -8.37
C GLY A 74 18.20 -7.97 -7.59
N GLY A 75 18.25 -8.71 -6.49
CA GLY A 75 19.40 -8.81 -5.59
C GLY A 75 19.36 -7.82 -4.43
N GLY A 76 20.12 -8.12 -3.37
CA GLY A 76 20.26 -7.22 -2.22
C GLY A 76 20.97 -5.94 -2.62
N GLY A 77 20.21 -4.88 -2.93
CA GLY A 77 20.76 -3.57 -3.31
C GLY A 77 20.58 -3.16 -4.77
N GLY A 78 19.75 -3.85 -5.57
CA GLY A 78 19.51 -3.48 -6.98
C GLY A 78 19.01 -2.05 -7.17
N GLU A 79 19.08 -1.48 -8.36
CA GLU A 79 18.78 -0.07 -8.66
C GLU A 79 17.28 0.28 -8.49
N PRO A 80 16.93 1.51 -8.05
CA PRO A 80 15.54 1.94 -8.00
C PRO A 80 14.96 2.10 -9.41
N LEU A 81 13.78 1.53 -9.62
CA LEU A 81 13.01 1.68 -10.87
C LEU A 81 11.83 2.62 -10.67
N LEU A 82 11.08 2.38 -9.60
CA LEU A 82 9.82 3.07 -9.30
C LEU A 82 9.56 3.04 -7.79
N ARG A 83 9.08 4.17 -7.25
CA ARG A 83 8.37 4.21 -5.98
C ARG A 83 6.90 4.50 -6.22
N ALA A 84 6.03 3.78 -5.52
CA ALA A 84 4.60 3.94 -5.67
C ALA A 84 3.93 4.15 -4.32
N HIS A 85 3.02 5.12 -4.26
CA HIS A 85 2.05 5.28 -3.19
C HIS A 85 0.68 4.93 -3.75
N ARG A 86 0.10 3.83 -3.27
CA ARG A 86 -1.22 3.35 -3.71
C ARG A 86 -2.21 3.48 -2.56
N THR A 87 -3.34 4.13 -2.83
CA THR A 87 -4.47 4.14 -1.91
C THR A 87 -5.47 3.08 -2.34
N VAL A 88 -5.86 2.25 -1.39
CA VAL A 88 -6.83 1.19 -1.55
C VAL A 88 -7.96 1.44 -0.56
N LEU A 89 -9.19 1.41 -1.05
CA LEU A 89 -10.38 1.59 -0.22
C LEU A 89 -11.09 0.25 -0.09
N ARG A 90 -11.57 -0.04 1.11
CA ARG A 90 -12.54 -1.09 1.42
C ARG A 90 -13.75 -0.43 2.04
N ARG A 91 -14.93 -0.91 1.73
CA ARG A 91 -16.15 -0.49 2.42
C ARG A 91 -16.52 -1.55 3.42
N ASP A 92 -16.69 -1.15 4.67
CA ASP A 92 -17.32 -2.00 5.67
C ASP A 92 -18.82 -2.13 5.30
N PRO A 93 -19.41 -3.33 5.30
CA PRO A 93 -20.76 -3.56 4.77
C PRO A 93 -21.86 -2.67 5.36
#